data_AF-A0A9J6HA10-F1
#
_entry.id   AF-A0A9J6HA10-F1
#
_cell.length_a   1.000
_cell.length_b   1.000
_cell.length_c   1.000
_cell.angle_alpha   90.00
_cell.angle_beta   90.00
_cell.angle_gamma   90.00
#
_symmetry.space_group_name_H-M   'P 1'
#
loop_
_entity.id
_entity.type
_entity.pdbx_description
1 polymer ?
#
loop_
_entity_poly.entity_id
_entity_poly.type
_entity_poly.pdbx_seq_one_letter_code
_entity_poly.pdbx_strand_id
1 'polypeptide(L)'
;MCSVDRDSLQWILTKRGTGNAALIAVGGAQESLDAHKESSVITLTLKSRKGFVRQALVKNPPGSRLRSLQEKLKSLTGVAPAIFYGRGILQYTWGYMPFRERIVTIVGKPIRVDKKENPTQEDVDVLHDKYVASLMQLFEDYKSKYDSKDRTLRIA
;
A
#
# COMPACT_ATOMS: atom_id res chain seq x y z
N MET A 1 12.49 -7.18 -1.61
CA MET A 1 11.07 -6.84 -1.88
C MET A 1 10.39 -8.12 -2.33
N CYS A 2 9.26 -8.49 -1.73
CA CYS A 2 8.47 -9.65 -2.18
C CYS A 2 7.22 -9.15 -2.91
N SER A 3 6.60 -10.02 -3.69
CA SER A 3 5.26 -9.76 -4.21
C SER A 3 4.26 -9.57 -3.06
N VAL A 4 3.30 -8.66 -3.22
CA VAL A 4 2.24 -8.40 -2.25
C VAL A 4 1.09 -9.39 -2.47
N ASP A 5 1.41 -10.69 -2.50
CA ASP A 5 0.43 -11.77 -2.52
C ASP A 5 0.13 -12.24 -1.09
N ARG A 6 -1.09 -12.77 -0.92
CA ARG A 6 -1.55 -13.37 0.34
C ARG A 6 -0.53 -14.35 0.92
N ASP A 7 0.03 -15.19 0.06
CA ASP A 7 0.90 -16.30 0.49
C ASP A 7 2.30 -15.82 0.88
N SER A 8 2.85 -14.82 0.17
CA SER A 8 4.09 -14.14 0.58
C SER A 8 3.94 -13.42 1.92
N LEU A 9 2.83 -12.70 2.12
CA LEU A 9 2.54 -12.06 3.40
C LEU A 9 2.39 -13.09 4.52
N GLN A 10 1.69 -14.20 4.24
CA GLN A 10 1.58 -15.33 5.16
C GLN A 10 2.94 -15.88 5.56
N TRP A 11 3.81 -16.14 4.58
CA TRP A 11 5.13 -16.71 4.84
C TRP A 11 5.96 -15.78 5.73
N ILE A 12 5.97 -14.48 5.41
CA ILE A 12 6.70 -13.48 6.21
C ILE A 12 6.16 -13.43 7.63
N LEU A 13 4.84 -13.41 7.81
CA LEU A 13 4.21 -13.25 9.12
C LEU A 13 4.25 -14.50 10.00
N THR A 14 4.35 -15.71 9.42
CA THR A 14 4.20 -16.97 10.16
C THR A 14 5.43 -17.87 10.17
N LYS A 15 6.30 -17.84 9.15
CA LYS A 15 7.35 -18.86 8.95
C LYS A 15 8.75 -18.44 9.39
N ARG A 16 8.95 -17.19 9.82
CA ARG A 16 10.25 -16.68 10.29
C ARG A 16 10.47 -16.71 11.81
N GLY A 17 9.60 -17.42 12.56
CA GLY A 17 9.66 -17.46 14.02
C GLY A 17 8.77 -16.39 14.66
N THR A 18 9.13 -15.90 15.85
CA THR A 18 8.39 -14.87 16.57
C THR A 18 8.89 -13.46 16.22
N GLY A 19 8.01 -12.46 16.23
CA GLY A 19 8.38 -11.05 16.01
C GLY A 19 8.38 -10.60 14.55
N ASN A 20 7.59 -11.24 13.68
CA ASN A 20 7.53 -10.90 12.26
C ASN A 20 6.68 -9.64 12.01
N ALA A 21 7.15 -8.78 11.11
CA ALA A 21 6.41 -7.62 10.60
C ALA A 21 6.45 -7.59 9.07
N ALA A 22 5.37 -7.13 8.45
CA ALA A 22 5.28 -6.88 7.02
C ALA A 22 4.81 -5.44 6.79
N LEU A 23 5.47 -4.73 5.87
CA LEU A 23 5.07 -3.41 5.42
C LEU A 23 4.46 -3.54 4.02
N ILE A 24 3.26 -2.99 3.84
CA ILE A 24 2.58 -2.92 2.55
C ILE A 24 2.55 -1.45 2.13
N ALA A 25 3.14 -1.15 0.98
CA ALA A 25 2.96 0.14 0.34
C ALA A 25 1.59 0.13 -0.37
N VAL A 26 0.60 0.79 0.24
CA VAL A 26 -0.77 0.82 -0.30
C VAL A 26 -0.84 1.95 -1.32
N GLY A 27 -0.35 1.67 -2.53
CA GLY A 27 -0.27 2.61 -3.65
C GLY A 27 0.44 1.97 -4.83
N GLY A 28 0.17 2.42 -6.04
CA GLY A 28 0.74 1.84 -7.26
C GLY A 28 1.15 2.87 -8.29
N ALA A 29 1.26 2.42 -9.55
CA ALA A 29 1.66 3.25 -10.66
C ALA A 29 0.71 4.44 -10.88
N GLN A 30 -0.59 4.28 -10.63
CA GLN A 30 -1.57 5.34 -10.84
C GLN A 30 -1.32 6.54 -9.90
N GLU A 31 -1.15 6.27 -8.61
CA GLU A 31 -0.82 7.30 -7.61
C GLU A 31 0.55 7.93 -7.89
N SER A 32 1.47 7.19 -8.51
CA SER A 32 2.79 7.69 -8.91
C SER A 32 2.73 8.55 -10.18
N LEU A 33 1.83 8.24 -11.11
CA LEU A 33 1.59 9.02 -12.33
C LEU A 33 0.82 10.31 -12.02
N ASP A 34 -0.12 10.27 -11.07
CA ASP A 34 -0.93 11.42 -10.68
C ASP A 34 -0.18 12.39 -9.74
N ALA A 35 1.03 12.04 -9.28
CA ALA A 35 1.86 12.85 -8.38
C ALA A 35 2.47 14.09 -9.07
N HIS A 36 1.63 15.11 -9.29
CA HIS A 36 2.04 16.39 -9.86
C HIS A 36 2.23 17.46 -8.76
N LYS A 37 3.29 18.25 -8.90
CA LYS A 37 3.67 19.29 -7.90
C LYS A 37 2.61 20.39 -7.75
N GLU A 38 1.89 20.69 -8.83
CA GLU A 38 0.90 21.77 -8.92
C GLU A 38 -0.52 21.30 -8.57
N SER A 39 -0.73 20.00 -8.36
CA SER A 39 -2.05 19.49 -7.98
C SER A 39 -2.38 19.87 -6.54
N SER A 40 -3.43 20.69 -6.39
CA SER A 40 -4.06 20.96 -5.09
C SER A 40 -4.80 19.74 -4.54
N VAL A 41 -5.05 18.71 -5.35
CA VAL A 41 -5.74 17.49 -4.93
C VAL A 41 -4.82 16.29 -5.04
N ILE A 42 -4.58 15.62 -3.92
CA ILE A 42 -3.87 14.34 -3.86
C ILE A 42 -4.94 13.24 -3.91
N THR A 43 -4.93 12.41 -4.95
CA THR A 43 -5.88 11.29 -5.07
C THR A 43 -5.21 9.98 -4.67
N LEU A 44 -5.81 9.27 -3.70
CA LEU A 44 -5.43 7.91 -3.34
C LEU A 44 -6.53 6.94 -3.76
N THR A 45 -6.19 5.95 -4.58
CA THR A 45 -7.13 4.94 -5.06
C THR A 45 -7.29 3.83 -4.01
N LEU A 46 -7.93 4.15 -2.89
CA LEU A 46 -8.12 3.22 -1.76
C LEU A 46 -9.54 2.67 -1.68
N LYS A 47 -10.56 3.35 -2.22
CA LYS A 47 -11.98 3.02 -1.98
C LYS A 47 -12.34 1.57 -2.34
N SER A 48 -11.76 1.07 -3.43
CA SER A 48 -11.95 -0.30 -3.94
C SER A 48 -10.88 -1.29 -3.46
N ARG A 49 -9.77 -0.82 -2.87
CA ARG A 49 -8.60 -1.65 -2.55
C ARG A 49 -8.67 -2.21 -1.13
N LYS A 50 -9.57 -3.16 -0.86
CA LYS A 50 -9.78 -3.69 0.50
C LYS A 50 -8.97 -4.96 0.84
N GLY A 51 -8.15 -5.44 -0.09
CA GLY A 51 -7.42 -6.71 0.04
C GLY A 51 -6.43 -6.76 1.22
N PHE A 52 -5.75 -5.66 1.51
CA PHE A 52 -4.79 -5.57 2.63
C PHE A 52 -5.51 -5.61 3.99
N VAL A 53 -6.69 -4.98 4.08
CA VAL A 53 -7.55 -5.01 5.27
C VAL A 53 -8.05 -6.42 5.54
N ARG A 54 -8.47 -7.12 4.48
CA ARG A 54 -8.86 -8.53 4.59
C ARG A 54 -7.71 -9.41 5.09
N GLN A 55 -6.48 -9.19 4.64
CA GLN A 55 -5.31 -9.92 5.17
C GLN A 55 -5.06 -9.65 6.65
N ALA A 56 -5.32 -8.43 7.13
CA ALA A 56 -5.19 -8.11 8.55
C ALA A 56 -6.24 -8.83 9.42
N LEU A 57 -7.45 -9.07 8.87
CA LEU A 57 -8.55 -9.73 9.58
C LEU A 57 -8.46 -11.26 9.61
N VAL A 58 -7.94 -11.89 8.56
CA VAL A 58 -7.94 -13.36 8.44
C VAL A 58 -6.97 -14.01 9.45
N LYS A 59 -7.47 -14.98 10.23
CA LYS A 59 -6.62 -15.94 10.96
C LYS A 59 -5.99 -16.91 9.96
N ASN A 60 -4.72 -17.21 10.17
CA ASN A 60 -3.93 -17.89 9.16
C ASN A 60 -3.31 -19.20 9.65
N PRO A 61 -4.04 -20.33 9.58
CA PRO A 61 -3.48 -21.64 9.84
C PRO A 61 -2.62 -22.13 8.64
N PRO A 62 -1.43 -22.70 8.86
CA PRO A 62 -0.57 -23.20 7.78
C PRO A 62 -1.16 -24.47 7.13
N GLY A 63 -1.24 -24.55 5.78
CA GLY A 63 -1.28 -25.84 5.06
C GLY A 63 -2.32 -26.13 3.95
N SER A 64 -2.81 -25.17 3.15
CA SER A 64 -3.81 -25.46 2.10
C SER A 64 -3.25 -26.04 0.78
N ARG A 65 -4.02 -26.94 0.13
CA ARG A 65 -3.74 -27.66 -1.14
C ARG A 65 -3.59 -26.77 -2.38
N LEU A 66 -3.94 -25.49 -2.30
CA LEU A 66 -3.69 -24.47 -3.33
C LEU A 66 -2.18 -24.23 -3.61
N ARG A 67 -1.30 -24.76 -2.73
CA ARG A 67 0.17 -24.63 -2.75
C ARG A 67 0.88 -25.16 -4.00
N SER A 68 0.37 -26.20 -4.66
CA SER A 68 1.11 -26.87 -5.74
C SER A 68 0.91 -26.22 -7.12
N LEU A 69 -0.22 -25.54 -7.33
CA LEU A 69 -0.54 -24.93 -8.63
C LEU A 69 0.17 -23.57 -8.80
N GLN A 70 0.33 -22.86 -7.69
CA GLN A 70 0.81 -21.48 -7.66
C GLN A 70 2.35 -21.39 -7.68
N GLU A 71 3.07 -22.40 -7.17
CA GLU A 71 4.54 -22.46 -7.26
C GLU A 71 5.06 -22.67 -8.70
N LYS A 72 4.27 -23.29 -9.59
CA LYS A 72 4.64 -23.44 -11.01
C LYS A 72 4.54 -22.16 -11.83
N LEU A 73 3.71 -21.20 -11.40
CA LEU A 73 3.55 -19.91 -12.06
C LEU A 73 4.53 -18.83 -11.54
N LYS A 74 5.19 -19.07 -10.39
CA LYS A 74 6.16 -18.15 -9.76
C LYS A 74 7.56 -18.16 -10.39
N SER A 75 7.80 -18.86 -11.49
CA SER A 75 9.11 -18.89 -12.16
C SER A 75 9.25 -17.94 -13.35
N LEU A 76 8.19 -17.24 -13.80
CA LEU A 76 8.21 -16.64 -15.15
C LEU A 76 8.28 -15.12 -15.26
N THR A 77 8.19 -14.34 -14.18
CA THR A 77 8.30 -12.86 -14.28
C THR A 77 8.99 -12.28 -13.05
N GLY A 78 10.31 -12.47 -12.99
CA GLY A 78 11.17 -11.83 -12.02
C GLY A 78 11.22 -10.32 -12.24
N VAL A 79 10.63 -9.57 -11.31
CA VAL A 79 10.62 -8.10 -11.21
C VAL A 79 9.63 -7.40 -12.14
N ALA A 80 8.63 -6.74 -11.55
CA ALA A 80 7.78 -5.80 -12.26
C ALA A 80 8.59 -4.54 -12.60
N PRO A 81 8.66 -4.10 -13.87
CA PRO A 81 9.28 -2.82 -14.20
C PRO A 81 8.41 -1.69 -13.63
N ALA A 82 8.97 -0.93 -12.70
CA ALA A 82 8.34 0.29 -12.20
C ALA A 82 8.63 1.44 -13.18
N ILE A 83 7.59 1.95 -13.83
CA ILE A 83 7.68 3.11 -14.73
C ILE A 83 7.35 4.36 -13.91
N PHE A 84 8.35 5.22 -13.68
CA PHE A 84 8.21 6.52 -13.03
C PHE A 84 8.36 7.64 -14.07
N TYR A 85 7.65 8.76 -13.92
CA TYR A 85 7.79 9.94 -14.76
C TYR A 85 8.85 10.89 -14.15
N GLY A 86 9.84 11.35 -14.92
CA GLY A 86 11.02 12.03 -14.37
C GLY A 86 12.04 12.61 -15.37
N ARG A 87 13.28 12.88 -14.92
CA ARG A 87 14.39 13.42 -15.75
C ARG A 87 15.23 12.34 -16.44
N GLY A 88 15.75 12.64 -17.64
CA GLY A 88 16.52 11.75 -18.52
C GLY A 88 18.02 11.65 -18.21
N ILE A 89 18.67 10.59 -18.75
CA ILE A 89 20.10 10.29 -18.54
C ILE A 89 21.00 10.93 -19.62
N LEU A 90 20.48 11.38 -20.78
CA LEU A 90 21.25 12.08 -21.82
C LEU A 90 20.39 13.17 -22.50
N GLN A 91 20.75 14.44 -22.30
CA GLN A 91 20.09 15.68 -22.77
C GLN A 91 18.61 15.89 -22.33
N TYR A 92 18.33 17.10 -21.84
CA TYR A 92 17.20 17.42 -20.95
C TYR A 92 15.85 17.65 -21.65
N THR A 93 15.13 16.57 -22.02
CA THR A 93 13.69 16.73 -22.30
C THR A 93 12.76 15.56 -21.95
N TRP A 94 13.22 14.40 -21.48
CA TRP A 94 12.32 13.31 -21.02
C TRP A 94 13.06 12.20 -20.24
N GLY A 95 12.52 11.65 -19.14
CA GLY A 95 13.12 10.47 -18.47
C GLY A 95 12.38 9.86 -17.28
N TYR A 96 13.10 9.06 -16.48
CA TYR A 96 12.54 8.16 -15.45
C TYR A 96 12.92 8.53 -14.00
N MET A 97 13.67 9.61 -13.78
CA MET A 97 14.19 9.96 -12.47
C MET A 97 13.22 10.85 -11.67
N PRO A 98 12.73 10.43 -10.49
CA PRO A 98 11.79 11.21 -9.69
C PRO A 98 12.33 12.60 -9.34
N PHE A 99 11.41 13.56 -9.17
CA PHE A 99 11.79 14.92 -8.76
C PHE A 99 12.54 14.91 -7.42
N ARG A 100 13.59 15.73 -7.31
CA ARG A 100 14.37 15.90 -6.08
C ARG A 100 13.61 16.77 -5.07
N GLU A 101 12.57 16.20 -4.49
CA GLU A 101 11.76 16.85 -3.46
C GLU A 101 11.90 16.12 -2.12
N ARG A 102 11.68 16.85 -1.02
CA ARG A 102 11.72 16.28 0.32
C ARG A 102 10.53 15.34 0.52
N ILE A 103 10.80 14.07 0.83
CA ILE A 103 9.78 13.10 1.24
C ILE A 103 9.60 13.19 2.75
N VAL A 104 8.37 13.44 3.21
CA VAL A 104 8.01 13.44 4.63
C VAL A 104 7.16 12.19 4.91
N THR A 105 7.62 11.34 5.83
CA THR A 105 6.89 10.15 6.27
C THR A 105 6.29 10.40 7.66
N ILE A 106 4.99 10.19 7.78
CA ILE A 106 4.24 10.38 9.03
C ILE A 106 3.61 9.06 9.40
N VAL A 107 3.80 8.61 10.64
CA VAL A 107 3.25 7.36 11.15
C VAL A 107 2.10 7.67 12.09
N GLY A 108 0.91 7.16 11.77
CA GLY A 108 -0.29 7.35 12.56
C GLY A 108 -0.41 6.40 13.75
N LYS A 109 -1.49 6.58 14.52
CA LYS A 109 -1.84 5.68 15.64
C LYS A 109 -2.10 4.25 15.13
N PRO A 110 -1.67 3.22 15.87
CA PRO A 110 -1.90 1.84 15.46
C PRO A 110 -3.39 1.47 15.53
N ILE A 111 -3.88 0.76 14.51
CA ILE A 111 -5.24 0.20 14.50
C ILE A 111 -5.17 -1.24 15.00
N ARG A 112 -5.76 -1.50 16.17
CA ARG A 112 -5.91 -2.87 16.68
C ARG A 112 -7.00 -3.59 15.90
N VAL A 113 -6.69 -4.83 15.50
CA VAL A 113 -7.56 -5.70 14.69
C VAL A 113 -7.63 -7.07 15.34
N ASP A 114 -8.84 -7.48 15.70
CA ASP A 114 -9.10 -8.83 16.19
C ASP A 114 -9.26 -9.79 15.00
N LYS A 115 -8.45 -10.85 14.98
CA LYS A 115 -8.44 -11.79 13.86
C LYS A 115 -9.65 -12.71 13.91
N LYS A 116 -10.32 -12.89 12.77
CA LYS A 116 -11.46 -13.80 12.55
C LYS A 116 -11.06 -14.90 11.57
N GLU A 117 -11.58 -16.13 11.74
CA GLU A 117 -11.28 -17.24 10.80
C GLU A 117 -11.89 -16.99 9.43
N ASN A 118 -13.17 -16.63 9.39
CA ASN A 118 -13.89 -16.28 8.18
C ASN A 118 -14.43 -14.86 8.30
N PRO A 119 -13.63 -13.82 7.98
CA PRO A 119 -14.13 -12.46 7.98
C PRO A 119 -15.15 -12.27 6.86
N THR A 120 -16.25 -11.62 7.21
CA THR A 120 -17.31 -11.22 6.27
C THR A 120 -16.88 -9.99 5.47
N GLN A 121 -17.59 -9.66 4.38
CA GLN A 121 -17.24 -8.48 3.60
C GLN A 121 -17.53 -7.19 4.38
N GLU A 122 -18.55 -7.22 5.23
CA GLU A 122 -18.96 -6.15 6.13
C GLU A 122 -17.86 -5.86 7.15
N ASP A 123 -17.24 -6.89 7.73
CA ASP A 123 -16.09 -6.73 8.64
C ASP A 123 -14.91 -6.02 7.97
N VAL A 124 -14.64 -6.40 6.71
CA VAL A 124 -13.57 -5.79 5.90
C VAL A 124 -13.89 -4.33 5.62
N ASP A 125 -15.14 -4.02 5.30
CA ASP A 125 -15.59 -2.68 4.97
C ASP A 125 -15.51 -1.77 6.20
N VAL A 126 -15.97 -2.21 7.36
CA VAL A 126 -15.90 -1.45 8.62
C VAL A 126 -14.45 -1.12 8.98
N LEU A 127 -13.54 -2.11 8.89
CA LEU A 127 -12.14 -1.87 9.20
C LEU A 127 -11.46 -0.97 8.16
N HIS A 128 -11.84 -1.11 6.88
CA HIS A 128 -11.35 -0.27 5.80
C HIS A 128 -11.77 1.17 6.00
N ASP A 129 -13.03 1.43 6.35
CA ASP A 129 -13.54 2.77 6.59
C ASP A 129 -12.86 3.41 7.80
N LYS A 130 -12.62 2.63 8.85
CA LYS A 130 -11.82 3.07 10.01
C LYS A 130 -10.38 3.45 9.62
N TYR A 131 -9.76 2.67 8.74
CA TYR A 131 -8.42 2.95 8.23
C TYR A 131 -8.41 4.25 7.41
N VAL A 132 -9.35 4.41 6.48
CA VAL A 132 -9.48 5.61 5.65
C VAL A 132 -9.72 6.86 6.50
N ALA A 133 -10.65 6.79 7.46
CA ALA A 133 -10.93 7.91 8.36
C ALA A 133 -9.68 8.31 9.17
N SER A 134 -8.95 7.33 9.71
CA SER A 134 -7.71 7.58 10.46
C SER A 134 -6.62 8.21 9.59
N LEU A 135 -6.53 7.79 8.32
CA LEU A 135 -5.57 8.32 7.35
C LEU A 135 -5.92 9.76 6.93
N MET A 136 -7.20 10.05 6.71
CA MET A 136 -7.68 11.41 6.44
C MET A 136 -7.39 12.34 7.62
N GLN A 137 -7.68 11.90 8.84
CA GLN A 137 -7.36 12.68 10.04
C GLN A 137 -5.85 12.95 10.15
N LEU A 138 -5.02 11.92 9.95
CA LEU A 138 -3.57 12.08 9.99
C LEU A 138 -3.05 13.07 8.94
N PHE A 139 -3.65 13.08 7.75
CA PHE A 139 -3.31 14.07 6.72
C PHE A 139 -3.69 15.48 7.18
N GLU A 140 -4.92 15.68 7.66
CA GLU A 140 -5.42 16.98 8.12
C GLU A 140 -4.60 17.56 9.29
N ASP A 141 -4.23 16.72 10.25
CA ASP A 141 -3.44 17.13 11.43
C ASP A 141 -2.05 17.67 11.04
N TYR A 142 -1.46 17.18 9.95
CA TYR A 142 -0.07 17.47 9.58
C TYR A 142 0.10 18.26 8.28
N LYS A 143 -0.95 18.44 7.46
CA LYS A 143 -0.86 19.14 6.17
C LYS A 143 -0.38 20.59 6.33
N SER A 144 -0.71 21.22 7.45
CA SER A 144 -0.31 22.60 7.76
C SER A 144 1.17 22.76 8.08
N LYS A 145 1.82 21.68 8.54
CA LYS A 145 3.23 21.67 8.98
C LYS A 145 4.21 21.44 7.84
N TYR A 146 3.81 20.76 6.78
CA TYR A 146 4.70 20.28 5.71
C TYR A 146 4.28 20.75 4.31
N ASP A 147 4.01 22.04 4.18
CA ASP A 147 3.80 22.71 2.87
C ASP A 147 2.64 22.15 2.02
N SER A 148 1.64 21.61 2.71
CA SER A 148 0.45 20.99 2.10
C SER A 148 -0.84 21.70 2.54
N LYS A 149 -0.75 22.97 2.98
CA LYS A 149 -1.89 23.75 3.50
C LYS A 149 -3.04 23.84 2.49
N ASP A 150 -2.71 24.08 1.24
CA ASP A 150 -3.69 24.24 0.15
C ASP A 150 -4.05 22.90 -0.51
N ARG A 151 -3.48 21.79 -0.03
CA ARG A 151 -3.70 20.46 -0.60
C ARG A 151 -4.84 19.75 0.10
N THR A 152 -5.68 19.09 -0.68
CA THR A 152 -6.80 18.28 -0.22
C THR A 152 -6.54 16.81 -0.57
N LEU A 153 -6.79 15.91 0.38
CA LEU A 153 -6.72 14.48 0.15
C LEU A 153 -8.08 13.95 -0.32
N ARG A 154 -8.10 13.29 -1.49
CA ARG A 154 -9.28 12.63 -2.04
C ARG A 154 -9.06 11.12 -2.08
N ILE A 155 -10.04 10.37 -1.57
CA ILE A 155 -10.06 8.91 -1.64
C ILE A 155 -10.95 8.49 -2.81
N ALA A 156 -10.34 7.88 -3.83
CA ALA A 156 -11.00 7.37 -5.04
C ALA A 156 -11.11 5.84 -5.03
#